data_AF-A0A960TX48-F1
#
_entry.id   AF-A0A960TX48-F1
#
_cell.length_a   1.000
_cell.length_b   1.000
_cell.length_c   1.000
_cell.angle_alpha   90.00
_cell.angle_beta   90.00
_cell.angle_gamma   90.00
#
_symmetry.space_group_name_H-M   'P 1'
#
loop_
_entity.id
_entity.type
_entity.pdbx_description
1 polymer ?
#
loop_
_entity_poly.entity_id
_entity_poly.type
_entity_poly.pdbx_seq_one_letter_code
_entity_poly.pdbx_strand_id
1 'polypeptide(L)'
;SLLINDNRQAAYLARSLLFAMSMGIEFYDWYTFWDGSGDASLPTEDYFGLFTYPGDTQIAEAKPSYRALLGAGNIIGDARFAGDLGAALGWDDGNFAFVFENDEGARTVALWHDGSKIDEEVPVTVPVPPDAEGSWVLYDQDAAQMATGDAAEGDVSLAVTGEVIYLQFGAARR
;
A
#
# COMPACT_ATOMS: atom_id res chain seq x y z
N SER A 1 11.77 -11.16 6.85
CA SER A 1 13.15 -10.87 7.33
C SER A 1 13.30 -11.28 8.79
N LEU A 2 14.50 -11.64 9.26
CA LEU A 2 14.70 -12.04 10.67
C LEU A 2 14.78 -10.84 11.64
N LEU A 3 15.07 -9.65 11.11
CA LEU A 3 15.08 -8.39 11.88
C LEU A 3 13.73 -7.68 11.86
N ILE A 4 13.00 -7.82 10.77
CA ILE A 4 11.63 -7.31 10.59
C ILE A 4 10.76 -8.46 10.08
N ASN A 5 9.69 -8.80 10.79
CA ASN A 5 8.77 -9.87 10.38
C ASN A 5 8.22 -9.62 8.96
N ASP A 6 7.64 -10.66 8.35
CA ASP A 6 7.23 -10.59 6.95
C ASP A 6 6.11 -9.57 6.69
N ASN A 7 5.24 -9.31 7.67
CA ASN A 7 4.20 -8.26 7.55
C ASN A 7 4.84 -6.86 7.47
N ARG A 8 5.87 -6.61 8.28
CA ARG A 8 6.61 -5.35 8.23
C ARG A 8 7.39 -5.20 6.93
N GLN A 9 7.96 -6.29 6.39
CA GLN A 9 8.56 -6.29 5.06
C GLN A 9 7.52 -5.93 3.98
N ALA A 10 6.30 -6.46 4.07
CA ALA A 10 5.21 -6.17 3.14
C ALA A 10 4.80 -4.70 3.18
N ALA A 11 4.56 -4.17 4.37
CA ALA A 11 4.24 -2.76 4.57
C ALA A 11 5.35 -1.86 4.00
N TYR A 12 6.62 -2.14 4.30
CA TYR A 12 7.73 -1.34 3.80
C TYR A 12 7.87 -1.40 2.29
N LEU A 13 7.65 -2.57 1.67
CA LEU A 13 7.65 -2.70 0.22
C LEU A 13 6.57 -1.83 -0.41
N ALA A 14 5.33 -1.93 0.07
CA ALA A 14 4.22 -1.15 -0.46
C ALA A 14 4.51 0.36 -0.32
N ARG A 15 4.94 0.82 0.86
CA ARG A 15 5.29 2.22 1.09
C ARG A 15 6.44 2.70 0.19
N SER A 16 7.51 1.92 0.03
CA SER A 16 8.64 2.34 -0.83
C SER A 16 8.23 2.44 -2.29
N LEU A 17 7.33 1.57 -2.76
CA LEU A 17 6.72 1.70 -4.08
C LEU A 17 5.92 3.01 -4.19
N LEU A 18 5.07 3.33 -3.22
CA LEU A 18 4.26 4.56 -3.22
C LEU A 18 5.12 5.82 -3.22
N PHE A 19 6.20 5.84 -2.43
CA PHE A 19 7.19 6.92 -2.46
C PHE A 19 7.90 7.01 -3.82
N ALA A 20 8.28 5.89 -4.43
CA ALA A 20 8.89 5.90 -5.74
C ALA A 20 7.94 6.51 -6.79
N MET A 21 6.67 6.11 -6.77
CA MET A 21 5.64 6.67 -7.65
C MET A 21 5.41 8.16 -7.41
N SER A 22 5.35 8.61 -6.15
CA SER A 22 5.16 10.04 -5.82
C SER A 22 6.32 10.92 -6.26
N MET A 23 7.53 10.35 -6.37
CA MET A 23 8.72 11.03 -6.88
C MET A 23 8.87 10.93 -8.41
N GLY A 24 7.94 10.28 -9.12
CA GLY A 24 8.02 10.08 -10.56
C GLY A 24 9.15 9.15 -10.98
N ILE A 25 9.56 8.22 -10.11
CA ILE A 25 10.56 7.21 -10.45
C ILE A 25 9.96 6.24 -11.48
N GLU A 26 10.61 6.13 -12.63
CA GLU A 26 10.14 5.31 -13.76
C GLU A 26 10.34 3.81 -13.54
N PHE A 27 11.36 3.42 -12.77
CA PHE A 27 11.72 2.02 -12.54
C PHE A 27 11.89 1.73 -11.04
N TYR A 28 11.20 0.70 -10.57
CA TYR A 28 11.27 0.22 -9.19
C TYR A 28 11.67 -1.25 -9.20
N ASP A 29 12.89 -1.54 -8.73
CA ASP A 29 13.42 -2.90 -8.68
C ASP A 29 13.53 -3.36 -7.22
N TRP A 30 12.78 -4.40 -6.85
CA TRP A 30 12.86 -4.99 -5.53
C TRP A 30 14.01 -6.02 -5.44
N TYR A 31 14.85 -5.86 -4.42
CA TYR A 31 15.83 -6.87 -4.02
C TYR A 31 15.22 -7.73 -2.90
N THR A 32 14.83 -8.99 -3.11
CA THR A 32 14.96 -9.85 -4.31
C THR A 32 13.67 -10.61 -4.62
N PHE A 33 13.64 -11.32 -5.76
CA PHE A 33 12.52 -12.20 -6.09
C PHE A 33 12.44 -13.42 -5.15
N TRP A 34 13.54 -14.13 -4.94
CA TRP A 34 13.63 -15.30 -4.07
C TRP A 34 14.37 -15.00 -2.77
N ASP A 35 13.92 -15.62 -1.68
CA ASP A 35 14.75 -15.87 -0.51
C ASP A 35 15.95 -16.75 -0.91
N GLY A 36 17.02 -16.68 -0.12
CA GLY A 36 18.19 -17.57 -0.23
C GLY A 36 17.96 -18.90 0.48
N SER A 37 18.91 -19.83 0.39
CA SER A 37 18.78 -21.17 0.99
C SER A 37 18.68 -21.16 2.52
N GLY A 38 18.98 -20.03 3.17
CA GLY A 38 19.00 -19.89 4.63
C GLY A 38 20.26 -20.46 5.28
N ASP A 39 21.27 -20.81 4.47
CA ASP A 39 22.54 -21.39 4.95
C ASP A 39 23.51 -20.34 5.51
N ALA A 40 23.23 -19.04 5.32
CA ALA A 40 24.11 -18.00 5.82
C ALA A 40 23.78 -17.64 7.28
N SER A 41 24.82 -17.35 8.06
CA SER A 41 24.67 -16.94 9.46
C SER A 41 24.16 -15.50 9.57
N LEU A 42 23.02 -15.30 10.24
CA LEU A 42 22.36 -14.03 10.61
C LEU A 42 23.21 -12.73 10.54
N PRO A 43 22.62 -11.58 10.12
CA PRO A 43 21.30 -11.40 9.49
C PRO A 43 21.48 -11.31 7.98
N THR A 44 21.20 -12.40 7.29
CA THR A 44 21.64 -12.58 5.90
C THR A 44 20.56 -12.21 4.91
N GLU A 45 21.03 -11.82 3.74
CA GLU A 45 20.27 -11.48 2.53
C GLU A 45 19.26 -12.57 2.11
N ASP A 46 19.33 -13.75 2.73
CA ASP A 46 18.48 -14.91 2.48
C ASP A 46 16.99 -14.70 2.73
N TYR A 47 16.55 -13.62 3.38
CA TYR A 47 15.15 -13.44 3.77
C TYR A 47 14.48 -12.19 3.16
N PHE A 48 15.08 -11.60 2.13
CA PHE A 48 14.58 -10.40 1.43
C PHE A 48 13.64 -10.70 0.24
N GLY A 49 13.48 -11.97 -0.11
CA GLY A 49 12.65 -12.44 -1.19
C GLY A 49 11.19 -12.01 -1.08
N LEU A 50 10.53 -11.95 -2.24
CA LEU A 50 9.07 -11.95 -2.41
C LEU A 50 8.47 -13.35 -2.26
N PHE A 51 9.29 -14.38 -2.46
CA PHE A 51 8.91 -15.77 -2.31
C PHE A 51 9.95 -16.54 -1.48
N THR A 52 9.50 -17.60 -0.83
CA THR A 52 10.40 -18.52 -0.11
C THR A 52 11.32 -19.27 -1.07
N TYR A 53 12.51 -19.65 -0.60
CA TYR A 53 13.45 -20.44 -1.39
C TYR A 53 12.88 -21.84 -1.66
N PRO A 54 12.74 -22.26 -2.94
CA PRO A 54 12.03 -23.50 -3.27
C PRO A 54 12.80 -24.78 -2.92
N GLY A 55 14.14 -24.68 -2.77
CA GLY A 55 15.02 -25.81 -2.49
C GLY A 55 14.78 -27.02 -3.39
N ASP A 56 14.88 -28.21 -2.80
CA ASP A 56 14.66 -29.49 -3.50
C ASP A 56 13.19 -29.76 -3.82
N THR A 57 12.26 -29.10 -3.12
CA THR A 57 10.83 -29.32 -3.32
C THR A 57 10.32 -28.70 -4.62
N GLN A 58 11.06 -27.72 -5.17
CA GLN A 58 10.64 -26.88 -6.30
C GLN A 58 9.31 -26.15 -6.07
N ILE A 59 8.83 -26.10 -4.82
CA ILE A 59 7.61 -25.40 -4.42
C ILE A 59 8.02 -24.11 -3.74
N ALA A 60 7.43 -23.02 -4.22
CA ALA A 60 7.67 -21.66 -3.78
C ALA A 60 6.40 -21.09 -3.17
N GLU A 61 6.50 -20.47 -2.00
CA GLU A 61 5.38 -19.80 -1.36
C GLU A 61 5.52 -18.29 -1.46
N ALA A 62 4.42 -17.64 -1.83
CA ALA A 62 4.35 -16.18 -1.86
C ALA A 62 4.37 -15.61 -0.44
N LYS A 63 5.31 -14.69 -0.19
CA LYS A 63 5.37 -13.97 1.08
C LYS A 63 4.35 -12.83 1.10
N PRO A 64 3.99 -12.32 2.30
CA PRO A 64 3.17 -11.11 2.43
C PRO A 64 3.62 -9.96 1.54
N SER A 65 4.93 -9.76 1.35
CA SER A 65 5.48 -8.70 0.50
C SER A 65 5.09 -8.85 -0.98
N TYR A 66 5.00 -10.07 -1.50
CA TYR A 66 4.50 -10.30 -2.86
C TYR A 66 3.03 -9.94 -2.98
N ARG A 67 2.20 -10.31 -1.98
CA ARG A 67 0.77 -10.00 -1.99
C ARG A 67 0.51 -8.51 -1.88
N ALA A 68 1.26 -7.80 -1.04
CA ALA A 68 1.18 -6.34 -0.95
C ALA A 68 1.58 -5.65 -2.26
N LEU A 69 2.63 -6.16 -2.95
CA LEU A 69 3.02 -5.66 -4.28
C LEU A 69 1.91 -5.88 -5.32
N LEU A 70 1.32 -7.09 -5.35
CA LEU A 70 0.19 -7.38 -6.22
C LEU A 70 -1.02 -6.50 -5.87
N GLY A 71 -1.31 -6.31 -4.59
CA GLY A 71 -2.42 -5.49 -4.11
C GLY A 71 -2.30 -4.04 -4.57
N ALA A 72 -1.12 -3.44 -4.38
CA ALA A 72 -0.81 -2.11 -4.91
C ALA A 72 -1.00 -2.05 -6.43
N GLY A 73 -0.46 -3.02 -7.17
CA GLY A 73 -0.59 -3.10 -8.62
C GLY A 73 -2.04 -3.27 -9.10
N ASN A 74 -2.88 -4.00 -8.36
CA ASN A 74 -4.28 -4.21 -8.71
C ASN A 74 -5.15 -2.97 -8.43
N ILE A 75 -4.88 -2.25 -7.33
CA ILE A 75 -5.74 -1.14 -6.88
C ILE A 75 -5.31 0.20 -7.48
N ILE A 76 -4.01 0.42 -7.63
CA ILE A 76 -3.47 1.66 -8.24
C ILE A 76 -3.35 1.48 -9.75
N GLY A 77 -2.93 0.31 -10.23
CA GLY A 77 -2.87 0.02 -11.66
C GLY A 77 -1.96 0.98 -12.42
N ASP A 78 -2.51 1.57 -13.47
CA ASP A 78 -1.87 2.56 -14.34
C ASP A 78 -2.09 4.01 -13.88
N ALA A 79 -2.67 4.22 -12.71
CA ALA A 79 -2.92 5.56 -12.17
C ALA A 79 -1.61 6.32 -11.91
N ARG A 80 -1.64 7.62 -12.23
CA ARG A 80 -0.52 8.53 -11.93
C ARG A 80 -0.68 9.12 -10.53
N PHE A 81 0.44 9.45 -9.91
CA PHE A 81 0.42 10.26 -8.69
C PHE A 81 -0.21 11.64 -8.98
N ALA A 82 -1.22 12.01 -8.20
CA ALA A 82 -2.02 13.22 -8.35
C ALA A 82 -1.76 14.24 -7.22
N GLY A 83 -1.22 13.81 -6.07
CA GLY A 83 -0.84 14.71 -4.99
C GLY A 83 -0.71 14.07 -3.63
N ASP A 84 -0.16 14.83 -2.69
CA ASP A 84 -0.07 14.48 -1.27
C ASP A 84 -1.23 15.10 -0.50
N LEU A 85 -2.25 14.29 -0.23
CA LEU A 85 -3.44 14.71 0.51
C LEU A 85 -3.13 14.91 2.00
N GLY A 86 -2.23 14.11 2.57
CA GLY A 86 -1.84 14.23 3.98
C GLY A 86 -1.22 15.61 4.25
N ALA A 87 -0.29 16.02 3.39
CA ALA A 87 0.28 17.36 3.43
C ALA A 87 -0.76 18.46 3.19
N ALA A 88 -1.68 18.27 2.23
CA ALA A 88 -2.73 19.25 1.93
C ALA A 88 -3.71 19.45 3.11
N LEU A 89 -3.98 18.39 3.89
CA LEU A 89 -4.82 18.42 5.08
C LEU A 89 -4.06 18.87 6.34
N GLY A 90 -2.74 19.05 6.26
CA GLY A 90 -1.90 19.39 7.40
C GLY A 90 -1.87 18.29 8.47
N TRP A 91 -1.90 17.03 8.05
CA TRP A 91 -1.75 15.91 8.98
C TRP A 91 -0.37 15.94 9.66
N ASP A 92 -0.33 15.46 10.90
CA ASP A 92 0.90 15.36 11.67
C ASP A 92 1.96 14.49 10.97
N ASP A 93 3.23 14.77 11.26
CA ASP A 93 4.37 13.97 10.83
C ASP A 93 4.13 12.49 11.18
N GLY A 94 4.20 11.63 10.17
CA GLY A 94 4.01 10.19 10.30
C GLY A 94 2.68 9.68 9.74
N ASN A 95 1.70 10.51 9.42
CA ASN A 95 0.51 10.08 8.67
C ASN A 95 0.64 10.44 7.20
N PHE A 96 0.42 9.48 6.32
CA PHE A 96 0.57 9.65 4.88
C PHE A 96 -0.75 9.37 4.16
N ALA A 97 -1.04 10.19 3.15
CA ALA A 97 -2.15 9.98 2.23
C ALA A 97 -1.75 10.44 0.82
N PHE A 98 -1.44 9.49 -0.05
CA PHE A 98 -1.05 9.76 -1.45
C PHE A 98 -2.23 9.49 -2.37
N VAL A 99 -2.54 10.46 -3.23
CA VAL A 99 -3.63 10.35 -4.21
C VAL A 99 -3.07 9.90 -5.54
N PHE A 100 -3.72 8.90 -6.12
CA PHE A 100 -3.48 8.41 -7.48
C PHE A 100 -4.76 8.56 -8.28
N GLU A 101 -4.64 8.97 -9.54
CA GLU A 101 -5.77 9.17 -10.46
C GLU A 101 -5.50 8.46 -11.78
N ASN A 102 -6.46 7.67 -12.26
CA ASN A 102 -6.38 7.03 -13.58
C ASN A 102 -7.00 7.91 -14.67
N ASP A 103 -6.85 7.50 -15.94
CA ASP A 103 -7.35 8.27 -17.09
C ASP A 103 -8.89 8.39 -17.13
N GLU A 104 -9.58 7.47 -16.45
CA GLU A 104 -11.03 7.48 -16.29
C GLU A 104 -11.50 8.48 -15.21
N GLY A 105 -10.58 8.97 -14.36
CA GLY A 105 -10.84 9.90 -13.27
C GLY A 105 -11.20 9.23 -11.95
N ALA A 106 -11.04 7.90 -11.83
CA ALA A 106 -11.13 7.22 -10.54
C ALA A 106 -9.92 7.60 -9.68
N ARG A 107 -10.17 7.81 -8.38
CA ARG A 107 -9.12 8.22 -7.44
C ARG A 107 -8.91 7.18 -6.37
N THR A 108 -7.65 6.80 -6.17
CA THR A 108 -7.21 5.91 -5.08
C THR A 108 -6.35 6.72 -4.12
N VAL A 109 -6.72 6.75 -2.84
CA VAL A 109 -5.90 7.31 -1.77
C VAL A 109 -5.21 6.15 -1.05
N ALA A 110 -3.88 6.09 -1.14
CA ALA A 110 -3.08 5.15 -0.36
C ALA A 110 -2.73 5.78 0.99
N LEU A 111 -3.05 5.11 2.09
CA LEU A 111 -2.93 5.64 3.45
C LEU A 111 -2.12 4.72 4.36
N TRP A 112 -1.27 5.30 5.22
CA TRP A 112 -0.58 4.58 6.29
C TRP A 112 -0.09 5.52 7.38
N HIS A 113 0.26 4.95 8.53
CA HIS A 113 0.95 5.58 9.64
C HIS A 113 2.37 5.02 9.80
N ASP A 114 3.38 5.88 9.82
CA ASP A 114 4.77 5.53 10.12
C ASP A 114 5.07 5.62 11.62
N GLY A 115 4.44 4.71 12.36
CA GLY A 115 4.61 4.56 13.81
C GLY A 115 5.73 3.59 14.19
N SER A 116 6.07 3.58 15.49
CA SER A 116 7.04 2.64 16.07
C SER A 116 6.55 1.17 16.06
N LYS A 117 5.23 1.00 16.01
CA LYS A 117 4.53 -0.29 15.95
C LYS A 117 3.72 -0.36 14.66
N ILE A 118 3.74 -1.53 14.03
CA ILE A 118 3.05 -1.71 12.74
C ILE A 118 1.53 -1.80 12.92
N ASP A 119 1.08 -2.24 14.09
CA ASP A 119 -0.32 -2.43 14.49
C ASP A 119 -0.89 -1.24 15.28
N GLU A 120 -0.14 -0.14 15.38
CA GLU A 120 -0.63 1.09 16.00
C GLU A 120 -1.67 1.74 15.09
N GLU A 121 -2.92 1.79 15.58
CA GLU A 121 -4.03 2.43 14.90
C GLU A 121 -4.07 3.93 15.21
N VAL A 122 -4.07 4.74 14.15
CA VAL A 122 -4.24 6.18 14.22
C VAL A 122 -5.50 6.57 13.45
N PRO A 123 -6.48 7.25 14.09
CA PRO A 123 -7.66 7.71 13.40
C PRO A 123 -7.31 8.84 12.43
N VAL A 124 -7.83 8.77 11.21
CA VAL A 124 -7.71 9.79 10.17
C VAL A 124 -9.06 10.04 9.50
N THR A 125 -9.15 11.19 8.84
CA THR A 125 -10.38 11.64 8.17
C THR A 125 -10.03 12.07 6.74
N VAL A 126 -10.59 11.38 5.77
CA VAL A 126 -10.34 11.63 4.34
C VAL A 126 -11.58 12.28 3.72
N PRO A 127 -11.49 13.50 3.16
CA PRO A 127 -12.63 14.12 2.51
C PRO A 127 -13.02 13.31 1.26
N VAL A 128 -14.31 13.12 1.06
CA VAL A 128 -14.84 12.57 -0.19
C VAL A 128 -14.64 13.63 -1.27
N PRO A 129 -14.03 13.29 -2.43
CA PRO A 129 -13.88 14.26 -3.50
C PRO A 129 -15.26 14.79 -3.94
N PRO A 130 -15.42 16.11 -4.19
CA PRO A 130 -16.72 16.71 -4.45
C PRO A 130 -17.38 16.22 -5.75
N ASP A 131 -16.58 15.66 -6.66
CA ASP A 131 -16.97 15.04 -7.92
C ASP A 131 -16.99 13.51 -7.86
N ALA A 132 -16.73 12.89 -6.70
CA ALA A 132 -16.87 11.45 -6.55
C ALA A 132 -18.35 11.05 -6.64
N GLU A 133 -18.64 10.03 -7.44
CA GLU A 133 -19.99 9.48 -7.59
C GLU A 133 -20.07 8.03 -7.08
N GLY A 134 -21.28 7.62 -6.69
CA GLY A 134 -21.55 6.23 -6.32
C GLY A 134 -21.04 5.89 -4.93
N SER A 135 -20.03 5.02 -4.86
CA SER A 135 -19.53 4.43 -3.62
C SER A 135 -18.02 4.55 -3.52
N TRP A 136 -17.52 4.69 -2.30
CA TRP A 136 -16.13 4.40 -1.99
C TRP A 136 -15.95 2.94 -1.57
N VAL A 137 -14.75 2.41 -1.79
CA VAL A 137 -14.35 1.07 -1.34
C VAL A 137 -13.00 1.17 -0.65
N LEU A 138 -12.89 0.55 0.52
CA LEU A 138 -11.67 0.45 1.29
C LEU A 138 -11.08 -0.95 1.13
N TYR A 139 -9.80 -1.02 0.78
CA TYR A 139 -9.03 -2.25 0.63
C TYR A 139 -7.86 -2.29 1.60
N ASP A 140 -7.46 -3.49 2.03
CA ASP A 140 -6.19 -3.72 2.72
C ASP A 140 -5.00 -3.74 1.73
N GLN A 141 -3.79 -3.95 2.25
CA GLN A 141 -2.57 -3.97 1.45
C GLN A 141 -2.56 -5.10 0.40
N ASP A 142 -3.27 -6.19 0.65
CA ASP A 142 -3.37 -7.38 -0.23
C ASP A 142 -4.51 -7.21 -1.26
N ALA A 143 -5.14 -6.03 -1.33
CA ALA A 143 -6.31 -5.70 -2.14
C ALA A 143 -7.60 -6.46 -1.76
N ALA A 144 -7.69 -6.99 -0.54
CA ALA A 144 -8.94 -7.52 -0.03
C ALA A 144 -9.85 -6.36 0.42
N GLN A 145 -11.11 -6.39 -0.02
CA GLN A 145 -12.08 -5.39 0.38
C GLN A 145 -12.39 -5.50 1.88
N MET A 146 -12.18 -4.40 2.61
CA MET A 146 -12.47 -4.27 4.04
C MET A 146 -13.84 -3.64 4.28
N ALA A 147 -14.17 -2.59 3.52
CA ALA A 147 -15.40 -1.82 3.70
C ALA A 147 -15.83 -1.14 2.40
N THR A 148 -17.08 -0.66 2.38
CA THR A 148 -17.63 0.19 1.32
C THR A 148 -18.69 1.10 1.92
N GLY A 149 -18.94 2.24 1.28
CA GLY A 149 -20.00 3.15 1.64
C GLY A 149 -20.30 4.12 0.51
N ASP A 150 -21.30 4.97 0.71
CA ASP A 150 -21.72 5.93 -0.31
C ASP A 150 -20.72 7.10 -0.38
N ALA A 151 -20.35 7.48 -1.61
CA ALA A 151 -19.59 8.70 -1.89
C ALA A 151 -20.56 9.90 -1.91
N ALA A 152 -21.15 10.21 -0.74
CA ALA A 152 -21.87 11.45 -0.52
C ALA A 152 -20.89 12.54 -0.05
N GLU A 153 -21.26 13.82 -0.23
CA GLU A 153 -20.49 14.94 0.34
C GLU A 153 -20.22 14.69 1.84
N GLY A 154 -18.97 14.81 2.25
CA GLY A 154 -18.55 14.59 3.64
C GLY A 154 -17.16 13.98 3.72
N ASP A 155 -16.92 13.29 4.83
CA ASP A 155 -15.62 12.68 5.13
C ASP A 155 -15.75 11.19 5.43
N VAL A 156 -14.75 10.42 5.04
CA VAL A 156 -14.56 9.02 5.43
C VAL A 156 -13.64 8.99 6.65
N SER A 157 -14.18 8.58 7.80
CA SER A 157 -13.40 8.35 9.02
C SER A 157 -12.94 6.90 9.10
N LEU A 158 -11.64 6.69 9.27
CA LEU A 158 -11.03 5.36 9.29
C LEU A 158 -9.78 5.35 10.19
N ALA A 159 -9.26 4.16 10.49
CA ALA A 159 -7.98 4.01 11.19
C ALA A 159 -6.91 3.56 10.19
N VAL A 160 -5.74 4.19 10.23
CA VAL A 160 -4.54 3.75 9.52
C VAL A 160 -3.60 3.06 10.49
N THR A 161 -2.85 2.09 9.98
CA THR A 161 -1.77 1.42 10.71
C THR A 161 -0.49 1.55 9.92
N GLY A 162 0.52 0.78 10.29
CA GLY A 162 1.70 0.65 9.46
C GLY A 162 1.47 -0.07 8.13
N GLU A 163 0.42 -0.86 7.98
CA GLU A 163 0.08 -1.45 6.70
C GLU A 163 -0.60 -0.40 5.81
N VAL A 164 -0.34 -0.48 4.50
CA VAL A 164 -1.00 0.42 3.55
C VAL A 164 -2.44 -0.04 3.37
N ILE A 165 -3.38 0.89 3.44
CA ILE A 165 -4.76 0.67 3.01
C ILE A 165 -5.06 1.59 1.82
N TYR A 166 -6.00 1.18 0.98
CA TYR A 166 -6.37 1.92 -0.22
C TYR A 166 -7.85 2.30 -0.17
N LEU A 167 -8.13 3.59 -0.14
CA LEU A 167 -9.49 4.13 -0.25
C LEU A 167 -9.74 4.59 -1.68
N GLN A 168 -10.59 3.88 -2.41
CA GLN A 168 -10.90 4.17 -3.80
C GLN A 168 -12.27 4.84 -3.93
N PHE A 169 -12.32 5.89 -4.74
CA PHE A 169 -13.52 6.59 -5.17
C PHE A 169 -13.74 6.36 -6.66
N GLY A 170 -14.99 6.05 -7.05
CA GLY A 170 -15.37 5.89 -8.45
C GLY A 170 -15.21 7.18 -9.26
N ALA A 171 -15.02 7.04 -10.57
CA ALA A 171 -14.98 8.16 -11.49
C ALA A 171 -16.34 8.88 -11.58
N ALA A 172 -16.32 10.20 -11.72
CA ALA A 172 -17.50 10.96 -12.13
C ALA A 172 -17.96 10.49 -13.52
N ARG A 173 -19.26 10.22 -13.71
CA ARG A 173 -19.78 10.04 -15.07
C ARG A 173 -19.65 11.36 -15.83
N ARG A 174 -18.75 11.41 -16.82
CA ARG A 174 -18.63 12.54 -17.75
C ARG A 174 -19.86 12.68 -18.65
#